data_AF-A0A9E5NPC2-F1
#
_entry.id   AF-A0A9E5NPC2-F1
#
_cell.length_a   1.000
_cell.length_b   1.000
_cell.length_c   1.000
_cell.angle_alpha   90.00
_cell.angle_beta   90.00
_cell.angle_gamma   90.00
#
_symmetry.space_group_name_H-M   'P 1'
#
loop_
_entity.id
_entity.type
_entity.pdbx_description
1 polymer ?
#
loop_
_entity_poly.entity_id
_entity_poly.type
_entity_poly.pdbx_seq_one_letter_code
_entity_poly.pdbx_strand_id
1 'polypeptide(L)' 'MIVQKRMQHNPVTIGKEESVTTAARLLEEKNVRSLLVVDGRKLVGIVTSGDIRQALPSPAT' A
#
# COMPACT_ATOMS: atom_id res chain seq x y z
N MET A 1 13.85 21.14 12.14
CA MET A 1 12.66 20.28 11.93
C MET A 1 13.16 18.92 11.43
N ILE A 2 12.71 17.79 11.99
CA ILE A 2 13.23 16.45 11.64
C ILE A 2 12.12 15.53 11.11
N VAL A 3 12.45 14.66 10.15
CA VAL A 3 11.51 13.73 9.47
C VAL A 3 10.83 12.79 10.47
N GLN A 4 11.56 12.32 11.49
CA GLN A 4 11.02 11.45 12.53
C GLN A 4 9.77 12.01 13.21
N LYS A 5 9.63 13.34 13.32
CA LYS A 5 8.46 14.00 13.93
C LYS A 5 7.27 14.18 12.96
N ARG A 6 7.41 13.78 11.69
CA ARG A 6 6.40 13.95 10.63
C ARG A 6 6.00 12.64 9.96
N MET A 7 6.79 11.57 10.10
CA MET A 7 6.49 10.27 9.53
C MET A 7 5.32 9.58 10.27
N GLN A 8 4.66 8.65 9.59
CA GLN A 8 3.70 7.77 10.23
C GLN A 8 4.42 6.62 10.94
N HIS A 9 4.11 6.43 12.23
CA HIS A 9 4.60 5.29 12.99
C HIS A 9 3.79 4.04 12.64
N ASN A 10 4.47 2.89 12.55
CA ASN A 10 3.88 1.60 12.19
C ASN A 10 3.06 1.67 10.88
N PRO A 11 3.72 1.96 9.74
CA PRO A 11 3.06 2.01 8.45
C PRO A 11 2.42 0.66 8.12
N VAL A 12 1.30 0.72 7.41
CA VAL A 12 0.60 -0.49 6.96
C VAL A 12 1.44 -1.19 5.90
N THR A 13 1.65 -2.49 6.09
CA THR A 13 2.45 -3.33 5.19
C THR A 13 1.59 -4.37 4.50
N ILE A 14 2.05 -4.87 3.36
CA ILE A 14 1.46 -6.00 2.64
C ILE A 14 2.55 -6.95 2.13
N GLY A 15 2.27 -8.24 2.06
CA GLY A 15 3.20 -9.23 1.52
C GLY A 15 3.39 -9.07 0.00
N LYS A 16 4.60 -9.36 -0.51
CA LYS A 16 4.90 -9.27 -1.95
C LYS A 16 4.07 -10.20 -2.85
N GLU A 17 3.49 -11.26 -2.29
CA GLU A 17 2.70 -12.28 -3.01
C GLU A 17 1.19 -12.07 -2.85
N GLU A 18 0.78 -11.01 -2.15
CA GLU A 18 -0.63 -10.65 -1.98
C GLU A 18 -1.24 -10.06 -3.25
N SER A 19 -2.55 -10.24 -3.41
CA SER A 19 -3.26 -9.75 -4.59
C SER A 19 -3.43 -8.23 -4.58
N VAL A 20 -3.54 -7.64 -5.79
CA VAL A 20 -3.90 -6.21 -5.98
C VAL A 20 -5.25 -5.89 -5.34
N THR A 21 -6.21 -6.83 -5.35
CA THR A 21 -7.51 -6.68 -4.69
C THR A 21 -7.39 -6.62 -3.17
N THR A 22 -6.52 -7.46 -2.57
CA THR A 22 -6.20 -7.38 -1.14
C THR A 22 -5.59 -6.03 -0.81
N ALA A 23 -4.65 -5.54 -1.63
CA ALA A 23 -4.05 -4.22 -1.46
C ALA A 23 -5.09 -3.09 -1.54
N ALA A 24 -6.00 -3.12 -2.51
CA ALA A 24 -7.09 -2.16 -2.65
C ALA A 24 -7.96 -2.11 -1.38
N ARG A 25 -8.41 -3.28 -0.93
CA ARG A 25 -9.22 -3.41 0.28
C ARG A 25 -8.49 -2.91 1.52
N LEU A 26 -7.20 -3.21 1.67
CA LEU A 26 -6.41 -2.79 2.82
C LEU A 26 -6.20 -1.27 2.86
N LEU A 27 -6.02 -0.63 1.69
CA LEU A 27 -5.94 0.83 1.57
C LEU A 27 -7.24 1.49 2.06
N GLU A 28 -8.39 0.96 1.67
CA GLU A 28 -9.71 1.43 2.09
C GLU A 28 -9.96 1.20 3.59
N GLU A 29 -9.77 -0.03 4.06
CA GLU A 29 -10.01 -0.41 5.47
C GLU A 29 -9.12 0.37 6.45
N LYS A 30 -7.87 0.65 6.07
CA LYS A 30 -6.93 1.40 6.91
C LYS A 30 -6.95 2.91 6.64
N ASN A 31 -7.74 3.36 5.67
CA ASN A 31 -7.81 4.76 5.24
C ASN A 31 -6.41 5.37 4.97
N VAL A 32 -5.56 4.61 4.27
CA VAL A 32 -4.20 5.04 3.88
C VAL A 32 -4.06 5.05 2.37
N ARG A 33 -3.12 5.85 1.86
CA ARG A 33 -2.90 6.00 0.41
C ARG A 33 -1.79 5.13 -0.14
N SER A 34 -0.99 4.52 0.72
CA SER A 34 0.14 3.67 0.35
C SER A 34 0.32 2.52 1.32
N LEU A 35 0.83 1.41 0.79
CA LEU A 35 1.25 0.24 1.53
C LEU A 35 2.73 -0.02 1.27
N LEU A 36 3.46 -0.40 2.32
CA LEU A 36 4.82 -0.88 2.19
C LEU A 36 4.80 -2.38 1.85
N VAL A 37 5.50 -2.78 0.78
CA VAL A 37 5.57 -4.18 0.36
C VAL A 37 6.74 -4.85 1.07
N VAL A 38 6.46 -5.92 1.81
CA VAL A 38 7.46 -6.64 2.60
C VAL A 38 7.62 -8.10 2.14
N ASP A 39 8.85 -8.59 2.27
CA ASP A 39 9.21 -10.00 2.14
C ASP A 39 9.79 -10.46 3.48
N GLY A 40 8.95 -11.09 4.30
CA GLY A 40 9.25 -11.34 5.72
C GLY A 40 9.51 -10.04 6.48
N ARG A 41 10.75 -9.83 6.92
CA ARG A 41 11.18 -8.61 7.65
C ARG A 41 11.83 -7.55 6.76
N LYS A 42 11.93 -7.80 5.45
CA LYS A 42 12.61 -6.90 4.51
C LYS A 42 11.59 -6.05 3.76
N LEU A 43 11.79 -4.74 3.75
CA LEU A 43 11.06 -3.85 2.86
C LEU A 43 11.58 -4.03 1.43
N VAL A 44 10.70 -4.38 0.49
CA VAL A 44 11.07 -4.65 -0.91
C VAL A 44 10.40 -3.72 -1.91
N GLY A 45 9.40 -2.93 -1.49
CA GLY A 45 8.75 -1.96 -2.37
C GLY A 45 7.68 -1.11 -1.70
N ILE A 46 6.97 -0.34 -2.52
CA ILE A 46 5.83 0.48 -2.13
C ILE A 46 4.77 0.38 -3.23
N VAL A 47 3.50 0.36 -2.83
CA VAL A 47 2.37 0.47 -3.74
C VAL A 47 1.43 1.56 -3.24
N THR A 48 0.92 2.38 -4.15
CA THR A 48 0.00 3.48 -3.84
C THR A 48 -1.39 3.18 -4.38
N SER A 49 -2.41 3.86 -3.86
CA SER A 49 -3.76 3.76 -4.41
C SER A 49 -3.83 4.14 -5.90
N GLY A 50 -2.91 4.97 -6.39
CA GLY A 50 -2.77 5.29 -7.81
C GLY A 50 -2.35 4.09 -8.64
N ASP A 51 -1.32 3.37 -8.18
CA ASP A 51 -0.82 2.16 -8.85
C ASP A 51 -1.89 1.07 -8.88
N ILE A 52 -2.60 0.89 -7.77
CA ILE A 52 -3.71 -0.08 -7.67
C ILE A 52 -4.84 0.28 -8.65
N ARG A 53 -5.22 1.54 -8.77
CA ARG A 53 -6.27 1.97 -9.72
C ARG A 53 -5.87 1.75 -11.17
N GLN A 54 -4.58 1.88 -11.52
CA GLN A 54 -4.10 1.61 -12.88
C GLN A 54 -4.03 0.11 -13.19
N ALA A 55 -3.77 -0.72 -12.18
CA ALA A 55 -3.71 -2.16 -12.33
C ALA A 55 -5.10 -2.82 -12.40
N LEU A 56 -6.13 -2.18 -11.83
CA LEU A 56 -7.51 -2.66 -11.92
C LEU A 56 -8.12 -2.26 -13.28
N PRO A 57 -8.92 -3.14 -13.91
CA PRO A 57 -9.68 -2.75 -15.09
C PRO A 57 -10.59 -1.57 -14.73
N SER A 58 -10.66 -0.58 -15.62
CA SER A 58 -11.70 0.45 -15.53
C SER A 58 -13.04 -0.27 -15.44
N PRO A 59 -13.96 0.13 -14.54
CA PRO A 59 -15.35 -0.28 -14.69
C PRO A 59 -15.76 0.11 -16.11
N ALA A 60 -16.03 -0.90 -16.94
CA ALA A 60 -16.56 -0.68 -18.28
C ALA A 60 -17.88 0.09 -18.09
N THR A 61 -17.95 1.27 -18.70
CA THR A 61 -19.18 2.07 -18.79
C THR A 61 -20.19 1.34 -19.66
#